data_AF-A0A4R2RHT7-F1
#
_entry.id   AF-A0A4R2RHT7-F1
#
_cell.length_a   1.000
_cell.length_b   1.000
_cell.length_c   1.000
_cell.angle_alpha   90.00
_cell.angle_beta   90.00
_cell.angle_gamma   90.00
#
_symmetry.space_group_name_H-M   'P 1'
#
loop_
_entity.id
_entity.type
_entity.pdbx_description
1 polymer ?
#
loop_
_entity_poly.entity_id
_entity_poly.type
_entity_poly.pdbx_seq_one_letter_code
_entity_poly.pdbx_strand_id
1 'polypeptide(L)'
;MKEAEVKQLDQMALRYAESKDESYFNRLFEKVKPSIQKEARDRERRYQMPASDVESVYSQALWNAARNFNGETNILQRLTYFSEPAMASTLRYHLAKKRNPSRTISLDQILDEEDGNHKEFLPSLEPFEQSVIEEMDIKKILDGYAKTNEHYGAIIRLLYADRPKNEIARTVFGTNKYDARCRKGVQRAKQHFRAYLQGISQTGGFALEEWSPQTIFKSKKQHNYGG
;
A
#
# COMPACT_ATOMS: atom_id res chain seq x y z
N MET A 1 13.50 -8.00 -15.49
CA MET A 1 13.49 -9.08 -16.49
C MET A 1 14.22 -8.57 -17.72
N LYS A 2 15.12 -9.35 -18.33
CA LYS A 2 15.89 -8.90 -19.50
C LYS A 2 14.99 -8.93 -20.75
N GLU A 3 15.24 -8.06 -21.73
CA GLU A 3 14.43 -7.97 -22.96
C GLU A 3 14.36 -9.31 -23.71
N ALA A 4 15.43 -10.08 -23.71
CA ALA A 4 15.48 -11.41 -24.31
C ALA A 4 14.54 -12.42 -23.61
N GLU A 5 14.40 -12.33 -22.29
CA GLU A 5 13.49 -13.20 -21.53
C GLU A 5 12.04 -12.86 -21.85
N VAL A 6 11.73 -11.57 -21.95
CA VAL A 6 10.39 -11.08 -22.31
C VAL A 6 9.97 -11.59 -23.69
N LYS A 7 10.85 -11.50 -24.69
CA LYS A 7 10.58 -12.06 -26.03
C LYS A 7 10.31 -13.57 -26.01
N GLN A 8 10.97 -14.32 -25.14
CA GLN A 8 10.67 -15.74 -24.97
C GLN A 8 9.27 -15.98 -24.38
N LEU A 9 8.84 -15.16 -23.42
CA LEU A 9 7.48 -15.25 -22.87
C LEU A 9 6.43 -14.94 -23.94
N ASP A 10 6.65 -13.90 -24.75
CA ASP A 10 5.76 -13.55 -25.85
C ASP A 10 5.64 -14.70 -26.87
N GLN A 11 6.77 -15.33 -27.22
CA GLN A 11 6.77 -16.51 -28.11
C GLN A 11 5.99 -17.68 -27.52
N MET A 12 6.15 -17.98 -26.22
CA MET A 12 5.39 -19.05 -25.56
C MET A 12 3.89 -18.75 -25.54
N ALA A 13 3.50 -17.51 -25.25
CA ALA A 13 2.11 -17.08 -25.27
C ALA A 13 1.50 -17.15 -26.68
N LEU A 14 2.27 -16.78 -27.70
CA LEU A 14 1.83 -16.83 -29.10
C LEU A 14 1.64 -18.28 -29.56
N ARG A 15 2.60 -19.16 -29.26
CA ARG A 15 2.49 -20.60 -29.54
C ARG A 15 1.29 -21.23 -28.81
N TYR A 16 1.03 -20.85 -27.57
CA TYR A 16 -0.16 -21.29 -26.84
C TYR A 16 -1.45 -20.79 -27.50
N ALA A 17 -1.51 -19.52 -27.90
CA ALA A 17 -2.68 -18.93 -28.54
C ALA A 17 -3.00 -19.60 -29.88
N GLU A 18 -1.99 -19.97 -30.67
CA GLU A 18 -2.12 -20.68 -31.95
C GLU A 18 -2.50 -22.16 -31.79
N SER A 19 -1.76 -22.89 -30.96
CA SER A 19 -1.87 -24.36 -30.88
C SER A 19 -2.88 -24.86 -29.85
N LYS A 20 -3.22 -24.03 -28.86
CA LYS A 20 -3.93 -24.42 -27.63
C LYS A 20 -3.26 -25.56 -26.83
N ASP A 21 -2.00 -25.88 -27.12
CA ASP A 21 -1.24 -26.88 -26.36
C ASP A 21 -0.85 -26.32 -24.99
N GLU A 22 -1.37 -26.94 -23.93
CA GLU A 22 -1.12 -26.57 -22.54
C GLU A 22 0.35 -26.64 -22.15
N SER A 23 1.18 -27.40 -22.87
CA SER A 23 2.62 -27.47 -22.62
C SER A 23 3.31 -26.10 -22.73
N TYR A 24 2.87 -25.26 -23.67
CA TYR A 24 3.38 -23.89 -23.83
C TYR A 24 2.90 -22.98 -22.69
N PHE A 25 1.64 -23.11 -22.28
CA PHE A 25 1.11 -22.34 -21.16
C PHE A 25 1.80 -22.71 -19.84
N ASN A 26 2.01 -24.00 -19.59
CA ASN A 26 2.68 -24.47 -18.37
C ASN A 26 4.12 -23.94 -18.28
N ARG A 27 4.86 -23.93 -19.40
CA ARG A 27 6.20 -23.34 -19.46
C ARG A 27 6.18 -21.82 -19.25
N LEU A 28 5.21 -21.12 -19.83
CA LEU A 28 4.98 -19.69 -19.61
C LEU A 28 4.69 -19.42 -18.13
N PHE A 29 3.77 -20.18 -17.54
CA PHE A 29 3.36 -20.06 -16.14
C PHE A 29 4.55 -20.24 -15.20
N GLU A 30 5.33 -21.32 -15.36
CA GLU A 30 6.49 -21.58 -14.51
C GLU A 30 7.55 -20.47 -14.59
N LYS A 31 7.71 -19.82 -15.75
CA LYS A 31 8.61 -18.66 -15.87
C LYS A 31 8.07 -17.39 -15.20
N VAL A 32 6.76 -17.17 -15.25
CA VAL A 32 6.12 -15.95 -14.71
C VAL A 32 5.82 -16.08 -13.20
N LYS A 33 5.61 -17.29 -12.71
CA LYS A 33 5.23 -17.62 -11.33
C LYS A 33 6.11 -16.96 -10.26
N PRO A 34 7.46 -16.91 -10.35
CA PRO A 34 8.27 -16.21 -9.36
C PRO A 34 7.95 -14.70 -9.26
N SER A 35 7.55 -14.08 -10.37
CA SER A 35 7.14 -12.67 -10.39
C SER A 35 5.77 -12.48 -9.75
N ILE A 36 4.84 -13.42 -10.00
CA ILE A 36 3.52 -13.43 -9.35
C ILE A 36 3.66 -13.62 -7.84
N GLN A 37 4.48 -14.56 -7.38
CA GLN A 37 4.72 -14.81 -5.95
C GLN A 37 5.36 -13.60 -5.26
N LYS A 38 6.27 -12.90 -5.96
CA LYS A 38 6.85 -11.66 -5.44
C LYS A 38 5.79 -10.59 -5.27
N GLU A 39 4.94 -10.37 -6.29
CA GLU A 39 3.84 -9.41 -6.22
C GLU A 39 2.84 -9.79 -5.11
N ALA A 40 2.51 -11.08 -4.97
CA ALA A 40 1.62 -11.59 -3.93
C ALA A 40 2.14 -11.25 -2.51
N ARG A 41 3.42 -11.47 -2.23
CA ARG A 41 4.05 -11.10 -0.94
C ARG A 41 4.06 -9.59 -0.71
N ASP A 42 4.25 -8.79 -1.76
CA ASP A 42 4.23 -7.33 -1.65
C ASP A 42 2.81 -6.83 -1.35
N ARG A 43 1.80 -7.42 -1.99
CA ARG A 43 0.38 -7.10 -1.77
C ARG A 43 -0.13 -7.59 -0.43
N GLU A 44 0.27 -8.78 0.01
CA GLU A 44 -0.03 -9.31 1.34
C GLU A 44 0.44 -8.34 2.42
N ARG A 45 1.69 -7.89 2.36
CA ARG A 45 2.21 -6.91 3.32
C ARG A 45 1.49 -5.57 3.27
N ARG A 46 1.10 -5.12 2.08
CA ARG A 46 0.48 -3.79 1.89
C ARG A 46 -1.00 -3.75 2.28
N TYR A 47 -1.74 -4.83 2.02
CA TYR A 47 -3.20 -4.86 2.16
C TYR A 47 -3.68 -5.88 3.22
N GLN A 48 -2.77 -6.68 3.79
CA GLN A 48 -3.05 -7.82 4.67
C GLN A 48 -4.06 -8.78 4.02
N MET A 49 -3.86 -9.04 2.73
CA MET A 49 -4.62 -10.02 1.96
C MET A 49 -3.80 -11.31 1.89
N PRO A 50 -4.41 -12.50 2.00
CA PRO A 50 -3.69 -13.75 1.82
C PRO A 50 -2.94 -13.77 0.49
N ALA A 51 -1.64 -14.12 0.51
CA ALA A 51 -0.84 -14.23 -0.71
C ALA A 51 -1.47 -15.21 -1.72
N SER A 52 -2.12 -16.27 -1.24
CA SER A 52 -2.84 -17.26 -2.08
C SER A 52 -3.91 -16.64 -2.98
N ASP A 53 -4.64 -15.64 -2.46
CA ASP A 53 -5.73 -15.00 -3.20
C ASP A 53 -5.16 -14.13 -4.33
N VAL A 54 -4.05 -13.45 -4.05
CA VAL A 54 -3.32 -12.68 -5.07
C VAL A 54 -2.72 -13.61 -6.13
N GLU A 55 -2.08 -14.71 -5.72
CA GLU A 55 -1.53 -15.69 -6.65
C GLU A 55 -2.60 -16.27 -7.57
N SER A 56 -3.78 -16.60 -7.03
CA SER A 56 -4.91 -17.10 -7.82
C SER A 56 -5.39 -16.08 -8.86
N VAL A 57 -5.55 -14.81 -8.46
CA VAL A 57 -5.99 -13.73 -9.37
C VAL A 57 -4.99 -13.55 -10.52
N TYR A 58 -3.70 -13.45 -10.21
CA TYR A 58 -2.66 -13.25 -11.22
C TYR A 58 -2.48 -14.47 -12.12
N SER A 59 -2.64 -15.69 -11.59
CA SER A 59 -2.58 -16.92 -12.37
C SER A 59 -3.72 -17.00 -13.40
N GLN A 60 -4.94 -16.66 -12.98
CA GLN A 60 -6.09 -16.59 -13.86
C GLN A 60 -5.96 -15.46 -14.90
N ALA A 61 -5.42 -14.31 -14.49
CA ALA A 61 -5.14 -13.21 -15.40
C ALA A 61 -4.10 -13.58 -16.47
N LEU A 62 -3.06 -14.35 -16.11
CA LEU A 62 -2.06 -14.85 -17.05
C LEU A 62 -2.69 -15.80 -18.07
N TRP A 63 -3.58 -16.69 -17.64
CA TRP A 63 -4.32 -17.56 -18.54
C TRP A 63 -5.18 -16.76 -19.54
N ASN A 64 -5.92 -15.77 -19.05
CA ASN A 64 -6.72 -14.88 -19.89
C ASN A 64 -5.85 -14.08 -20.88
N ALA A 65 -4.70 -13.59 -20.42
CA ALA A 65 -3.75 -12.85 -21.25
C ALA A 65 -3.14 -13.73 -22.36
N ALA A 66 -2.89 -15.01 -22.08
CA ALA A 66 -2.26 -15.94 -23.01
C ALA A 66 -3.27 -16.54 -24.02
N ARG A 67 -4.52 -16.79 -23.62
CA ARG A 67 -5.51 -17.54 -24.43
C ARG A 67 -5.73 -16.98 -25.84
N ASN A 68 -5.75 -15.65 -25.97
CA ASN A 68 -6.02 -14.94 -27.22
C ASN A 68 -4.86 -14.00 -27.58
N PHE A 69 -3.62 -14.38 -27.29
CA PHE A 69 -2.44 -13.54 -27.53
C PHE A 69 -2.13 -13.42 -29.02
N ASN A 70 -1.99 -12.19 -29.50
CA ASN A 70 -1.76 -11.85 -30.91
C ASN A 70 -0.39 -11.20 -31.17
N GLY A 71 0.41 -10.96 -30.11
CA GLY A 71 1.75 -10.38 -30.23
C GLY A 71 1.82 -8.87 -30.48
N GLU A 72 0.68 -8.15 -30.53
CA GLU A 72 0.67 -6.69 -30.70
C GLU A 72 1.26 -5.95 -29.49
N THR A 73 1.10 -6.54 -28.30
CA THR A 73 1.62 -6.04 -27.04
C THR A 73 2.41 -7.14 -26.33
N ASN A 74 3.25 -6.75 -25.39
CA ASN A 74 3.98 -7.70 -24.55
C ASN A 74 3.02 -8.45 -23.61
N ILE A 75 3.23 -9.75 -23.43
CA ILE A 75 2.41 -10.60 -22.56
C ILE A 75 2.34 -10.10 -21.12
N LEU A 76 3.41 -9.49 -20.60
CA LEU A 76 3.44 -8.89 -19.26
C LEU A 76 2.61 -7.61 -19.18
N GLN A 77 2.59 -6.78 -20.22
CA GLN A 77 1.70 -5.61 -20.28
C GLN A 77 0.24 -6.07 -20.30
N ARG A 78 -0.04 -7.12 -21.08
CA ARG A 78 -1.38 -7.71 -21.14
C ARG A 78 -1.78 -8.39 -19.84
N LEU A 79 -0.85 -9.04 -19.15
CA LEU A 79 -1.05 -9.56 -17.80
C LEU A 79 -1.46 -8.45 -16.84
N THR A 80 -0.78 -7.30 -16.86
CA THR A 80 -1.16 -6.13 -16.05
C THR A 80 -2.59 -5.68 -16.38
N TYR A 81 -2.91 -5.55 -17.66
CA TYR A 81 -4.26 -5.16 -18.12
C TYR A 81 -5.38 -6.06 -17.56
N PHE A 82 -5.17 -7.40 -17.53
CA PHE A 82 -6.16 -8.33 -16.98
C PHE A 82 -6.13 -8.43 -15.44
N SER A 83 -4.95 -8.32 -14.84
CA SER A 83 -4.79 -8.50 -13.39
C SER A 83 -5.25 -7.29 -12.58
N GLU A 84 -5.06 -6.06 -13.07
CA GLU A 84 -5.46 -4.84 -12.33
C GLU A 84 -6.95 -4.77 -11.96
N PRO A 85 -7.91 -4.94 -12.88
CA PRO A 85 -9.34 -4.89 -12.54
C PRO A 85 -9.78 -6.06 -11.65
N ALA A 86 -9.22 -7.25 -11.87
CA ALA A 86 -9.48 -8.42 -11.04
C ALA A 86 -8.95 -8.21 -9.61
N MET A 87 -7.72 -7.70 -9.49
CA MET A 87 -7.09 -7.37 -8.23
C MET A 87 -7.84 -6.25 -7.50
N ALA A 88 -8.32 -5.22 -8.20
CA ALA A 88 -9.15 -4.18 -7.61
C ALA A 88 -10.45 -4.76 -7.02
N SER A 89 -11.08 -5.71 -7.72
CA SER A 89 -12.29 -6.39 -7.25
C SER A 89 -12.03 -7.25 -6.01
N THR A 90 -10.95 -8.05 -6.04
CA THR A 90 -10.53 -8.85 -4.88
C THR A 90 -10.16 -7.96 -3.69
N LEU A 91 -9.44 -6.87 -3.92
CA LEU A 91 -9.11 -5.91 -2.87
C LEU A 91 -10.36 -5.27 -2.27
N ARG A 92 -11.33 -4.85 -3.09
CA ARG A 92 -12.63 -4.37 -2.61
C ARG A 92 -13.33 -5.41 -1.74
N TYR A 93 -13.30 -6.68 -2.12
CA TYR A 93 -13.89 -7.76 -1.33
C TYR A 93 -13.20 -7.93 0.04
N HIS A 94 -11.86 -7.95 0.10
CA HIS A 94 -11.14 -8.06 1.37
C HIS A 94 -11.28 -6.81 2.24
N LEU A 95 -11.30 -5.62 1.64
CA LEU A 95 -11.55 -4.38 2.37
C LEU A 95 -13.01 -4.28 2.84
N ALA A 96 -13.96 -4.78 2.06
CA ALA A 96 -15.37 -4.87 2.48
C ALA A 96 -15.56 -5.88 3.62
N LYS A 97 -14.85 -7.03 3.58
CA LYS A 97 -14.75 -7.96 4.72
C LYS A 97 -14.25 -7.26 5.98
N LYS A 98 -13.21 -6.41 5.86
CA LYS A 98 -12.69 -5.61 6.98
C LYS A 98 -13.66 -4.52 7.44
N ARG A 99 -14.47 -3.94 6.56
CA ARG A 99 -15.43 -2.86 6.86
C ARG A 99 -16.73 -3.34 7.54
N ASN A 100 -16.99 -4.64 7.59
CA ASN A 100 -18.12 -5.21 8.30
C ASN A 100 -17.63 -5.91 9.59
N PRO A 101 -17.41 -5.16 10.69
CA PRO A 101 -17.03 -5.75 11.97
C PRO A 101 -18.11 -6.68 12.55
N SER A 102 -19.35 -6.59 12.06
CA SER A 102 -20.51 -7.36 12.49
C SER A 102 -20.63 -8.77 11.87
N ARG A 103 -19.65 -9.26 11.10
CA ARG A 103 -19.81 -10.52 10.35
C ARG A 103 -18.82 -11.64 10.60
N THR A 104 -17.94 -11.53 11.58
CA THR A 104 -17.19 -12.66 12.14
C THR A 104 -16.86 -12.40 13.61
N ILE A 105 -17.89 -12.25 14.43
CA ILE A 105 -17.75 -12.70 15.82
C ILE A 105 -17.84 -14.21 15.70
N SER A 106 -16.77 -14.92 16.05
CA SER A 106 -16.86 -16.37 16.15
C SER A 106 -17.95 -16.68 17.18
N LEU A 107 -18.86 -17.61 16.89
CA LEU A 107 -19.83 -18.08 17.90
C LEU A 107 -19.12 -18.69 19.12
N ASP A 108 -17.83 -19.04 18.98
CA ASP A 108 -16.97 -19.53 20.04
C ASP A 108 -16.23 -18.42 20.80
N GLN A 109 -16.45 -17.14 20.43
CA GLN A 109 -15.82 -16.02 21.13
C GLN A 109 -16.57 -15.79 22.45
N ILE A 110 -15.98 -16.26 23.54
CA ILE A 110 -16.44 -15.97 24.91
C ILE A 110 -16.37 -14.44 25.08
N LEU A 111 -17.53 -13.81 25.22
CA LEU A 111 -17.65 -12.39 25.49
C LEU A 111 -17.40 -12.20 26.98
N ASP A 112 -16.30 -11.54 27.34
CA ASP A 112 -16.12 -11.04 28.70
C ASP A 112 -17.14 -9.90 28.93
N GLU A 113 -18.05 -10.12 29.86
CA GLU A 113 -19.18 -9.23 30.21
C GLU A 113 -18.73 -7.98 30.97
N GLU A 114 -17.71 -7.24 30.53
CA GLU A 114 -17.28 -6.03 31.23
C GLU A 114 -16.62 -5.04 30.25
N ASP A 115 -17.43 -4.31 29.48
CA ASP A 115 -17.31 -2.85 29.34
C ASP A 115 -18.20 -2.29 28.20
N GLY A 116 -19.16 -1.46 28.62
CA GLY A 116 -19.29 -0.09 28.12
C GLY A 116 -19.44 0.18 26.62
N ASN A 117 -20.68 0.47 26.21
CA ASN A 117 -21.04 1.49 25.23
C ASN A 117 -20.61 1.26 23.76
N HIS A 118 -21.38 0.41 23.06
CA HIS A 118 -21.24 0.12 21.62
C HIS A 118 -21.45 1.30 20.65
N LYS A 119 -21.71 2.53 21.12
CA LYS A 119 -21.88 3.71 20.25
C LYS A 119 -20.56 4.37 19.83
N GLU A 120 -19.45 4.11 20.51
CA GLU A 120 -18.13 4.66 20.17
C GLU A 120 -17.38 3.83 19.10
N PHE A 121 -17.91 2.67 18.71
CA PHE A 121 -17.33 1.77 17.71
C PHE A 121 -17.87 1.97 16.28
N LEU A 122 -18.68 3.00 16.03
CA LEU A 122 -19.10 3.37 14.70
C LEU A 122 -18.05 4.32 14.08
N PRO A 123 -17.19 3.87 13.15
CA PRO A 123 -16.36 4.80 12.40
C PRO A 123 -17.28 5.74 11.62
N SER A 124 -17.04 7.06 11.71
CA SER A 124 -17.72 8.00 10.81
C SER A 124 -17.38 7.60 9.37
N LEU A 125 -18.41 7.46 8.56
CA LEU A 125 -18.31 7.18 7.13
C LEU A 125 -17.80 8.45 6.43
N GLU A 126 -16.50 8.72 6.53
CA GLU A 126 -15.84 9.70 5.68
C GLU A 126 -15.85 9.17 4.22
N PRO A 127 -16.49 9.88 3.27
CA PRO A 127 -16.55 9.48 1.87
C PRO A 127 -15.14 9.34 1.28
N PHE A 128 -14.92 8.33 0.43
CA PHE A 128 -13.63 8.08 -0.23
C PHE A 128 -13.04 9.33 -0.93
N GLU A 129 -13.90 10.19 -1.47
CA GLU A 129 -13.50 11.46 -2.10
C GLU A 129 -12.80 12.40 -1.10
N GLN A 130 -13.28 12.46 0.13
CA GLN A 130 -12.66 13.26 1.19
C GLN A 130 -11.28 12.71 1.56
N SER A 131 -11.10 11.38 1.61
CA SER A 131 -9.80 10.76 1.88
C SER A 131 -8.75 11.03 0.77
N VAL A 132 -9.19 11.16 -0.48
CA VAL A 132 -8.30 11.50 -1.61
C VAL A 132 -7.93 12.98 -1.57
N ILE A 133 -8.87 13.86 -1.24
CA ILE A 133 -8.64 15.30 -1.06
C ILE A 133 -7.63 15.52 0.08
N GLU A 134 -7.82 14.85 1.22
CA GLU A 134 -6.91 14.89 2.36
C GLU A 134 -5.50 14.39 2.00
N GLU A 135 -5.38 13.28 1.24
CA GLU A 135 -4.07 12.77 0.82
C GLU A 135 -3.35 13.77 -0.10
N MET A 136 -4.09 14.43 -1.00
CA MET A 136 -3.53 15.47 -1.88
C MET A 136 -3.06 16.68 -1.09
N ASP A 137 -3.83 17.13 -0.10
CA ASP A 137 -3.47 18.30 0.71
C ASP A 137 -2.31 18.01 1.66
N ILE A 138 -2.25 16.82 2.25
CA ILE A 138 -1.09 16.37 3.02
C ILE A 138 0.16 16.35 2.13
N LYS A 139 0.05 15.87 0.89
CA LYS A 139 1.18 15.85 -0.05
C LYS A 139 1.67 17.28 -0.36
N LYS A 140 0.77 18.24 -0.59
CA LYS A 140 1.14 19.65 -0.81
C LYS A 140 1.88 20.23 0.40
N ILE A 141 1.41 19.96 1.61
CA ILE A 141 2.04 20.41 2.86
C ILE A 141 3.45 19.82 3.02
N LEU A 142 3.60 18.51 2.77
CA LEU A 142 4.89 17.83 2.84
C LEU A 142 5.87 18.35 1.79
N ASP A 143 5.40 18.62 0.57
CA ASP A 143 6.22 19.17 -0.51
C ASP A 143 6.61 20.63 -0.25
N GLY A 144 5.70 21.45 0.28
CA GLY A 144 5.98 22.83 0.71
C GLY A 144 7.02 22.89 1.82
N TYR A 145 6.91 21.99 2.81
CA TYR A 145 7.90 21.89 3.88
C TYR A 145 9.27 21.42 3.38
N ALA A 146 9.30 20.40 2.52
CA ALA A 146 10.55 19.86 1.99
C ALA A 146 11.30 20.86 1.09
N LYS A 147 10.61 21.76 0.40
CA LYS A 147 11.24 22.83 -0.40
C LYS A 147 12.02 23.84 0.45
N THR A 148 11.53 24.14 1.64
CA THR A 148 12.16 25.12 2.54
C THR A 148 13.18 24.47 3.48
N ASN A 149 12.99 23.18 3.79
CA ASN A 149 13.79 22.45 4.77
C ASN A 149 14.09 21.04 4.26
N GLU A 150 15.01 20.92 3.29
CA GLU A 150 15.27 19.67 2.56
C GLU A 150 15.62 18.50 3.50
N HIS A 151 16.56 18.70 4.45
CA HIS A 151 17.00 17.67 5.37
C HIS A 151 15.90 17.21 6.34
N TYR A 152 15.15 18.14 6.94
CA TYR A 152 14.05 17.79 7.84
C TYR A 152 12.81 17.28 7.08
N GLY A 153 12.57 17.78 5.88
CA GLY A 153 11.51 17.32 4.99
C GLY A 153 11.69 15.85 4.59
N ALA A 154 12.94 15.43 4.31
CA ALA A 154 13.24 14.02 4.06
C ALA A 154 12.87 13.12 5.25
N ILE A 155 13.20 13.56 6.47
CA ILE A 155 12.83 12.83 7.70
C ILE A 155 11.31 12.72 7.84
N ILE A 156 10.59 13.83 7.68
CA ILE A 156 9.13 13.86 7.83
C ILE A 156 8.43 13.02 6.76
N ARG A 157 8.90 13.03 5.51
CA ARG A 157 8.37 12.17 4.43
C ARG A 157 8.56 10.69 4.74
N LEU A 158 9.74 10.30 5.21
CA LEU A 158 10.01 8.90 5.59
C LEU A 158 9.16 8.46 6.78
N LEU A 159 8.93 9.36 7.74
CA LEU A 159 8.02 9.10 8.86
C LEU A 159 6.56 8.98 8.40
N TYR A 160 6.11 9.81 7.46
CA TYR A 160 4.76 9.74 6.90
C TYR A 160 4.51 8.43 6.12
N ALA A 161 5.53 8.00 5.36
CA ALA A 161 5.56 6.74 4.64
C ALA A 161 5.80 5.50 5.55
N ASP A 162 5.80 5.69 6.87
CA ASP A 162 6.00 4.65 7.89
C ASP A 162 7.25 3.79 7.67
N ARG A 163 8.33 4.42 7.20
CA ARG A 163 9.61 3.72 6.97
C ARG A 163 10.26 3.36 8.31
N PRO A 164 10.89 2.17 8.41
CA PRO A 164 11.56 1.75 9.63
C PRO A 164 12.66 2.73 10.03
N LYS A 165 12.87 2.90 11.35
CA LYS A 165 13.85 3.84 11.91
C LYS A 165 15.27 3.64 11.35
N ASN A 166 15.64 2.41 11.03
CA ASN A 166 16.93 2.08 10.42
C ASN A 166 17.04 2.59 8.97
N GLU A 167 15.94 2.67 8.23
CA GLU A 167 15.92 3.24 6.89
C GLU A 167 16.08 4.77 6.96
N ILE A 168 15.49 5.43 7.97
CA ILE A 168 15.72 6.86 8.24
C ILE A 168 17.20 7.12 8.59
N ALA A 169 17.78 6.27 9.45
CA ALA A 169 19.20 6.36 9.81
C ALA A 169 20.12 6.27 8.59
N ARG A 170 19.83 5.33 7.67
CA ARG A 170 20.63 5.10 6.46
C ARG A 170 20.46 6.22 5.44
N THR A 171 19.22 6.58 5.14
CA THR A 171 18.89 7.52 4.05
C THR A 171 19.20 8.97 4.39
N VAL A 172 18.99 9.38 5.64
CA VAL A 172 19.15 10.78 6.06
C VAL A 172 20.45 11.03 6.82
N PHE A 173 20.83 10.10 7.69
CA PHE A 173 21.99 10.29 8.57
C PHE A 173 23.24 9.53 8.10
N GLY A 174 23.13 8.73 7.03
CA GLY A 174 24.25 7.94 6.50
C GLY A 174 24.76 6.86 7.47
N THR A 175 23.95 6.46 8.45
CA THR A 175 24.36 5.50 9.49
C THR A 175 23.55 4.20 9.40
N ASN A 176 24.19 3.08 9.72
CA ASN A 176 23.55 1.77 9.64
C ASN A 176 22.64 1.44 10.84
N LYS A 177 22.71 2.24 11.90
CA LYS A 177 21.97 2.03 13.16
C LYS A 177 21.30 3.32 13.60
N TYR A 178 20.08 3.20 14.11
CA TYR A 178 19.34 4.32 14.66
C TYR A 178 19.84 4.71 16.05
N ASP A 179 20.80 5.63 16.09
CA ASP A 179 21.52 6.04 17.30
C ASP A 179 20.90 7.27 18.00
N ALA A 180 21.55 7.76 19.07
CA ALA A 180 21.09 8.93 19.81
C ALA A 180 21.08 10.21 18.96
N ARG A 181 21.99 10.32 17.99
CA ARG A 181 22.05 11.46 17.05
C ARG A 181 20.85 11.43 16.11
N CYS A 182 20.51 10.27 15.55
CA CYS A 182 19.32 10.08 14.71
C CYS A 182 18.04 10.42 15.49
N ARG A 183 17.93 9.96 16.74
CA ARG A 183 16.78 10.29 17.62
C ARG A 183 16.61 11.80 17.80
N LYS A 184 17.68 12.51 18.15
CA LYS A 184 17.67 13.96 18.33
C LYS A 184 17.31 14.68 17.02
N GLY A 185 17.87 14.24 15.89
CA GLY A 185 17.56 14.81 14.58
C GLY A 185 16.09 14.63 14.18
N VAL A 186 15.53 13.43 14.41
CA VAL A 186 14.10 13.16 14.19
C VAL A 186 13.21 14.01 15.10
N GLN A 187 13.56 14.15 16.38
CA GLN A 187 12.80 14.98 17.31
C GLN A 187 12.79 16.45 16.89
N ARG A 188 13.94 16.99 16.47
CA ARG A 188 14.06 18.36 15.94
C ARG A 188 13.23 18.55 14.67
N ALA A 189 13.28 17.59 13.74
CA ALA A 189 12.46 17.64 12.53
C ALA A 189 10.96 17.69 12.84
N LYS A 190 10.49 16.91 13.83
CA LYS A 190 9.09 16.94 14.30
C LYS A 190 8.71 18.28 14.93
N GLN A 191 9.57 18.86 15.76
CA GLN A 191 9.34 20.17 16.37
C GLN A 191 9.28 21.27 15.31
N HIS A 192 10.19 21.26 14.36
CA HIS A 192 10.25 22.23 13.28
C HIS A 192 9.04 22.13 12.34
N PHE A 193 8.64 20.91 12.00
CA PHE A 193 7.43 20.68 11.21
C PHE A 193 6.17 21.15 11.93
N ARG A 194 6.09 20.97 13.25
CA ARG A 194 4.98 21.49 14.06
C ARG A 194 4.89 23.02 13.98
N ALA A 195 6.02 23.73 14.07
CA ALA A 195 6.05 25.18 13.92
C ALA A 195 5.63 25.62 12.50
N TYR A 196 6.06 24.88 11.48
CA TYR A 196 5.63 25.13 10.10
C TYR A 196 4.12 24.99 9.90
N LEU A 197 3.50 23.94 10.45
CA LEU A 197 2.05 23.75 10.40
C LEU A 197 1.29 24.88 11.14
N GLN A 198 1.81 25.33 12.28
CA GLN A 198 1.24 26.47 13.01
C GLN A 198 1.29 27.75 12.18
N GLY A 199 2.41 28.00 11.47
CA GLY A 199 2.56 29.16 10.60
C GLY A 199 1.63 29.17 9.38
N ILE A 200 1.36 28.00 8.77
CA ILE A 200 0.40 27.88 7.65
C ILE A 200 -1.02 28.22 8.10
N SER A 201 -1.41 27.82 9.31
CA SER A 201 -2.77 28.07 9.79
C SER A 201 -3.08 29.54 10.11
N GLN A 202 -2.05 30.35 10.37
CA GLN A 202 -2.20 31.78 10.63
C GLN A 202 -2.33 32.62 9.34
N THR A 203 -1.99 32.03 8.18
CA THR A 203 -1.94 32.73 6.89
C THR A 203 -3.03 32.31 5.90
N GLY A 204 -3.79 31.25 6.18
CA GLY A 204 -4.96 30.85 5.39
C GLY A 204 -6.06 30.30 6.30
N GLY A 205 -7.29 30.81 6.13
CA GLY A 205 -8.47 30.48 6.93
C GLY A 205 -8.96 29.04 6.82
N PHE A 206 -8.12 28.08 7.20
CA PHE A 206 -8.49 26.68 7.44
C PHE A 206 -8.66 26.49 8.96
N ALA A 207 -9.88 26.15 9.38
CA ALA A 207 -10.23 25.91 10.77
C ALA A 207 -9.39 24.77 11.34
N LEU A 208 -8.69 25.06 12.44
CA LEU A 208 -7.54 24.32 12.93
C LEU A 208 -7.86 23.40 14.13
N GLU A 209 -9.13 23.06 14.36
CA GLU A 209 -9.49 22.28 15.55
C GLU A 209 -9.13 20.79 15.44
N GLU A 210 -8.90 20.25 14.23
CA GLU A 210 -8.71 18.80 14.06
C GLU A 210 -7.27 18.36 13.78
N TRP A 211 -6.37 19.26 13.38
CA TRP A 211 -5.05 18.90 12.84
C TRP A 211 -3.93 18.98 13.87
N SER A 212 -4.15 18.38 15.05
CA SER A 212 -3.06 18.19 16.00
C SER A 212 -2.02 17.20 15.43
N PRO A 213 -0.72 17.33 15.74
CA PRO A 213 0.28 16.30 15.39
C PRO A 213 -0.06 14.93 15.96
N GLN A 214 -0.88 14.87 17.01
CA GLN A 214 -1.39 13.60 17.49
C GLN A 214 -2.42 13.03 16.52
N THR A 215 -3.23 13.81 15.82
CA THR A 215 -4.23 13.32 14.85
C THR A 215 -3.56 12.71 13.61
N ILE A 216 -2.56 13.38 13.04
CA ILE A 216 -1.80 12.91 11.86
C ILE A 216 -1.02 11.60 12.15
N PHE A 217 -0.52 11.44 13.39
CA PHE A 217 0.24 10.25 13.77
C PHE A 217 -0.56 9.21 14.61
N LYS A 218 -1.77 9.53 15.09
CA LYS A 218 -2.66 8.60 15.82
C LYS A 218 -3.67 7.90 14.91
N SER A 219 -4.09 8.48 13.77
CA SER A 219 -5.06 7.80 12.89
C SER A 219 -4.52 6.45 12.35
N LYS A 220 -3.19 6.28 12.31
CA LYS A 220 -2.55 4.98 11.97
C LYS A 220 -2.25 4.07 13.17
N LYS A 221 -2.29 4.57 14.42
CA LYS A 221 -1.93 3.79 15.61
C LYS A 221 -3.06 2.89 16.12
N GLN A 222 -4.32 3.20 15.78
CA GLN A 222 -5.48 2.37 16.14
C GLN A 222 -5.66 1.14 15.22
N HIS A 223 -4.76 0.90 14.26
CA HIS A 223 -4.80 -0.29 13.39
C HIS A 223 -3.71 -1.33 13.68
N ASN A 224 -2.91 -1.15 14.74
CA ASN A 224 -1.72 -1.99 14.96
C ASN A 224 -1.53 -2.53 16.40
N TYR A 225 -2.57 -2.58 17.23
CA TYR A 225 -2.57 -3.39 18.45
C TYR A 225 -3.79 -4.30 18.46
N GLY A 226 -3.53 -5.57 18.18
CA GLY A 226 -4.48 -6.67 18.07
C GLY A 226 -3.71 -7.87 17.52
N GLY A 227 -2.62 -8.22 18.22
CA GLY A 227 -1.92 -9.49 18.08
C GLY A 227 -2.39 -10.44 19.16
#